data_AF-A0A8H7Q3S8-F1
#
_entry.id   AF-A0A8H7Q3S8-F1
#
_cell.length_a   1.000
_cell.length_b   1.000
_cell.length_c   1.000
_cell.angle_alpha   90.00
_cell.angle_beta   90.00
_cell.angle_gamma   90.00
#
_symmetry.space_group_name_H-M   'P 1'
#
loop_
_entity.id
_entity.type
_entity.pdbx_description
1 polymer ?
#
loop_
_entity_poly.entity_id
_entity_poly.type
_entity_poly.pdbx_seq_one_letter_code
_entity_poly.pdbx_strand_id
1 'polypeptide(L)'
;MRSATLIIVLSGCLIAFKHTLFTKVKYDTVDYDTYPLCPPTQKTGNIAQLIALKAVDHDEGILVGNTHLYWRPQSFYERLRQGCLYVKSASESLLSVKNHHSEIRWSYVLAGDLNTTPTDPTYPSLTGNPLTPIQEAWLEWSRREITEGEEMIEGDPDITAPPPKPSNIDDTKLATVDELRKIVASHSSLQSVYNRYGEIDAEDIQQYGEPKFTHYGTYFKGTLDYIFLPANGNLECRGLSPLPKEAEMEPGLPNAVFGSDHVPLCCQLHLLE
;
A
#
# COMPACT_ATOMS: atom_id res chain seq x y z
N MET A 1 11.45 -37.20 -8.85
CA MET A 1 11.39 -36.89 -7.40
C MET A 1 10.42 -35.74 -7.22
N ARG A 2 9.34 -35.89 -6.43
CA ARG A 2 8.43 -34.78 -6.12
C ARG A 2 9.09 -33.94 -5.03
N SER A 3 9.68 -32.81 -5.38
CA SER A 3 10.17 -31.84 -4.41
C SER A 3 8.98 -31.17 -3.75
N ALA A 4 8.81 -31.36 -2.45
CA ALA A 4 7.92 -30.52 -1.65
C ALA A 4 8.72 -29.28 -1.23
N THR A 5 8.32 -28.10 -1.72
CA THR A 5 8.86 -26.83 -1.24
C THR A 5 8.06 -26.42 -0.01
N LEU A 6 8.68 -26.51 1.17
CA LEU A 6 8.12 -25.97 2.41
C LEU A 6 8.47 -24.48 2.49
N ILE A 7 7.45 -23.61 2.47
CA ILE A 7 7.60 -22.17 2.70
C ILE A 7 7.08 -21.90 4.11
N ILE A 8 7.98 -21.48 5.02
CA ILE A 8 7.63 -21.02 6.36
C ILE A 8 7.80 -19.50 6.38
N VAL A 9 6.69 -18.77 6.52
CA VAL A 9 6.70 -17.33 6.75
C VAL A 9 6.35 -17.11 8.22
N LEU A 10 7.29 -16.61 9.03
CA LEU A 10 7.07 -16.29 10.44
C LEU A 10 6.32 -14.95 10.60
N SER A 11 6.71 -13.97 9.79
CA SER A 11 6.01 -12.73 9.43
C SER A 11 6.74 -12.12 8.22
N GLY A 12 6.04 -11.43 7.32
CA GLY A 12 6.64 -10.80 6.15
C GLY A 12 5.76 -10.87 4.90
N CYS A 13 6.26 -10.31 3.79
CA CYS A 13 5.58 -10.34 2.50
C CYS A 13 5.95 -11.60 1.69
N LEU A 14 5.02 -12.06 0.85
CA LEU A 14 5.25 -13.10 -0.15
C LEU A 14 4.63 -12.65 -1.48
N ILE A 15 5.35 -12.88 -2.58
CA ILE A 15 4.77 -12.83 -3.93
C ILE A 15 4.90 -14.21 -4.55
N ALA A 16 3.76 -14.80 -4.93
CA ALA A 16 3.70 -16.07 -5.64
C ALA A 16 3.11 -15.86 -7.05
N PHE A 17 3.62 -16.61 -8.02
CA PHE A 17 3.17 -16.55 -9.41
C PHE A 17 3.17 -17.94 -10.05
N LYS A 18 2.32 -18.12 -11.08
CA LYS A 18 2.25 -19.38 -11.84
C LYS A 18 3.44 -19.46 -12.81
N HIS A 19 4.37 -20.37 -12.54
CA HIS A 19 5.59 -20.56 -13.37
C HIS A 19 5.30 -20.97 -14.82
N THR A 20 4.11 -21.53 -15.09
CA THR A 20 3.66 -21.87 -16.44
C THR A 20 3.24 -20.64 -17.25
N LEU A 21 2.98 -19.50 -16.59
CA LEU A 21 2.58 -18.25 -17.23
C LEU A 21 3.70 -17.21 -17.23
N PHE A 22 4.55 -17.22 -16.20
CA PHE A 22 5.57 -16.21 -16.00
C PHE A 22 6.93 -16.81 -15.64
N THR A 23 7.98 -16.10 -16.07
CA THR A 23 9.36 -16.31 -15.63
C THR A 23 9.85 -15.09 -14.85
N LYS A 24 10.62 -15.33 -13.78
CA LYS A 24 11.21 -14.25 -12.97
C LYS A 24 12.39 -13.63 -13.72
N VAL A 25 12.35 -12.32 -13.92
CA VAL A 25 13.43 -11.52 -14.50
C VAL A 25 14.28 -10.87 -13.41
N LYS A 26 13.63 -10.19 -12.46
CA LYS A 26 14.30 -9.43 -11.40
C LYS A 26 13.53 -9.55 -10.09
N TYR A 27 14.22 -9.46 -8.98
CA TYR A 27 13.62 -9.33 -7.65
C TYR A 27 14.44 -8.33 -6.85
N ASP A 28 13.77 -7.31 -6.30
CA ASP A 28 14.34 -6.31 -5.41
C ASP A 28 13.62 -6.37 -4.05
N THR A 29 14.35 -6.04 -2.98
CA THR A 29 13.78 -5.77 -1.66
C THR A 29 14.13 -4.36 -1.27
N VAL A 30 13.13 -3.60 -0.84
CA VAL A 30 13.29 -2.25 -0.30
C VAL A 30 13.19 -2.37 1.20
N ASP A 31 14.31 -2.14 1.88
CA ASP A 31 14.35 -1.97 3.33
C ASP A 31 14.10 -0.50 3.64
N TYR A 32 12.98 -0.21 4.30
CA TYR A 32 12.58 1.16 4.58
C TYR A 32 13.43 1.80 5.69
N ASP A 33 14.02 1.01 6.58
CA ASP A 33 14.79 1.52 7.73
C ASP A 33 16.20 1.97 7.29
N THR A 34 16.73 1.39 6.22
CA THR A 34 18.09 1.67 5.71
C THR A 34 18.12 2.54 4.45
N TYR A 35 16.99 3.14 4.06
CA TYR A 35 16.90 3.96 2.85
C TYR A 35 17.74 5.26 2.97
N PRO A 36 18.74 5.48 2.10
CA PRO A 36 19.82 6.45 2.35
C PRO A 36 19.42 7.93 2.24
N LEU A 37 18.35 8.24 1.51
CA LEU A 37 17.96 9.63 1.19
C LEU A 37 16.73 10.12 1.96
N CYS A 38 16.13 9.27 2.79
CA CYS A 38 14.92 9.59 3.52
C CYS A 38 14.89 8.78 4.83
N PRO A 39 15.62 9.23 5.86
CA PRO A 39 15.76 8.47 7.10
C PRO A 39 14.40 8.25 7.78
N PRO A 40 14.19 7.10 8.43
CA PRO A 40 12.94 6.82 9.15
C PRO A 40 12.83 7.67 10.42
N THR A 41 11.60 7.89 10.87
CA THR A 41 11.32 8.42 12.20
C THR A 41 11.68 7.43 13.31
N GLN A 42 11.56 6.13 13.03
CA GLN A 42 11.80 5.04 13.96
C GLN A 42 12.07 3.74 13.20
N LYS A 43 12.70 2.77 13.87
CA LYS A 43 12.94 1.46 13.26
C LYS A 43 11.63 0.66 13.20
N THR A 44 11.25 0.19 12.03
CA THR A 44 9.96 -0.46 11.81
C THR A 44 10.09 -1.93 11.40
N GLY A 45 11.20 -2.30 10.74
CA GLY A 45 11.38 -3.62 10.13
C GLY A 45 10.49 -3.89 8.91
N ASN A 46 9.70 -2.92 8.47
CA ASN A 46 8.86 -3.06 7.28
C ASN A 46 9.73 -3.06 6.01
N ILE A 47 9.28 -3.79 4.99
CA ILE A 47 9.93 -3.87 3.67
C ILE A 47 8.89 -3.79 2.56
N ALA A 48 9.34 -3.48 1.35
CA ALA A 48 8.62 -3.85 0.13
C ALA A 48 9.38 -4.92 -0.66
N GLN A 49 8.61 -5.76 -1.34
CA GLN A 49 9.09 -6.70 -2.36
C GLN A 49 8.68 -6.19 -3.74
N LEU A 50 9.60 -6.25 -4.70
CA LEU A 50 9.34 -5.91 -6.09
C LEU A 50 9.85 -7.05 -6.96
N ILE A 51 8.98 -7.65 -7.77
CA ILE A 51 9.37 -8.74 -8.69
C ILE A 51 8.95 -8.41 -10.11
N ALA A 52 9.91 -8.46 -11.04
CA ALA A 52 9.65 -8.34 -12.45
C ALA A 52 9.46 -9.72 -13.06
N LEU A 53 8.32 -9.92 -13.73
CA LEU A 53 7.89 -11.17 -14.32
C LEU A 53 7.68 -10.99 -15.83
N LYS A 54 8.30 -11.82 -16.65
CA LYS A 54 8.06 -11.90 -18.10
C LYS A 54 7.05 -13.01 -18.40
N ALA A 55 6.06 -12.74 -19.23
CA ALA A 55 5.18 -13.77 -19.77
C ALA A 55 5.97 -14.82 -20.58
N VAL A 56 5.61 -16.10 -20.45
CA VAL A 56 6.35 -17.18 -21.13
C VAL A 56 6.22 -17.10 -22.65
N ASP A 57 5.00 -16.83 -23.14
CA ASP A 57 4.64 -16.92 -24.57
C ASP A 57 4.41 -15.56 -25.25
N HIS A 58 4.67 -14.45 -24.54
CA HIS A 58 4.41 -13.09 -25.02
C HIS A 58 5.58 -12.16 -24.67
N ASP A 59 5.77 -11.12 -25.48
CA ASP A 59 6.75 -10.05 -25.22
C ASP A 59 6.16 -8.99 -24.27
N GLU A 60 5.62 -9.48 -23.16
CA GLU A 60 4.93 -8.70 -22.14
C GLU A 60 5.52 -9.00 -20.77
N GLY A 61 5.59 -7.98 -19.93
CA GLY A 61 6.15 -8.09 -18.59
C GLY A 61 5.36 -7.28 -17.58
N ILE A 62 5.35 -7.75 -16.34
CA ILE A 62 4.70 -7.06 -15.22
C ILE A 62 5.66 -7.00 -14.03
N LEU A 63 5.85 -5.80 -13.49
CA LEU A 63 6.44 -5.60 -12.17
C LEU A 63 5.32 -5.68 -11.14
N VAL A 64 5.44 -6.60 -10.19
CA VAL A 64 4.51 -6.75 -9.07
C VAL A 64 5.21 -6.28 -7.81
N GLY A 65 4.60 -5.31 -7.14
CA GLY A 65 5.01 -4.92 -5.80
C GLY A 65 4.10 -5.52 -4.72
N ASN A 66 4.67 -5.81 -3.55
CA ASN A 66 3.94 -6.13 -2.34
C ASN A 66 4.60 -5.45 -1.12
N THR A 67 3.81 -4.89 -0.21
CA THR A 67 4.31 -4.29 1.04
C THR A 67 3.31 -4.47 2.18
N HIS A 68 3.81 -4.30 3.41
CA HIS A 68 2.98 -4.14 4.61
C HIS A 68 3.54 -2.92 5.34
N LEU A 69 2.85 -1.78 5.29
CA LEU A 69 3.33 -0.52 5.86
C LEU A 69 3.21 -0.49 7.39
N TYR A 70 3.91 0.43 8.03
CA TYR A 70 3.95 0.51 9.49
C TYR A 70 2.57 0.69 10.12
N TRP A 71 2.20 -0.21 11.04
CA TRP A 71 0.84 -0.36 11.53
C TRP A 71 0.39 0.68 12.54
N ARG A 72 1.32 1.32 13.27
CA ARG A 72 0.98 2.13 14.46
C ARG A 72 0.10 3.32 14.06
N PRO A 73 -1.17 3.39 14.53
CA PRO A 73 -2.14 4.43 14.19
C PRO A 73 -1.58 5.86 14.09
N GLN A 74 -0.94 6.38 15.14
CA GLN A 74 -0.46 7.77 15.15
C GLN A 74 0.75 8.06 14.22
N SER A 75 1.37 7.06 13.61
CA SER A 75 2.59 7.19 12.80
C SER A 75 2.30 7.54 11.34
N PHE A 76 1.43 8.54 11.10
CA PHE A 76 1.01 8.98 9.76
C PHE A 76 2.21 9.33 8.85
N TYR A 77 3.17 10.10 9.36
CA TYR A 77 4.35 10.48 8.59
C TYR A 77 5.19 9.26 8.18
N GLU A 78 5.40 8.30 9.09
CA GLU A 78 6.21 7.12 8.79
C GLU A 78 5.52 6.25 7.73
N ARG A 79 4.20 6.05 7.83
CA ARG A 79 3.41 5.38 6.80
C ARG A 79 3.53 6.09 5.45
N LEU A 80 3.35 7.41 5.42
CA LEU A 80 3.49 8.20 4.20
C LEU A 80 4.89 8.04 3.60
N ARG A 81 5.93 8.15 4.42
CA ARG A 81 7.33 7.98 4.01
C ARG A 81 7.55 6.62 3.33
N GLN A 82 7.13 5.54 3.98
CA GLN A 82 7.26 4.18 3.43
C GLN A 82 6.46 4.01 2.12
N GLY A 83 5.23 4.54 2.05
CA GLY A 83 4.41 4.54 0.84
C GLY A 83 5.05 5.30 -0.32
N CYS A 84 5.61 6.49 -0.07
CA CYS A 84 6.33 7.27 -1.10
C CYS A 84 7.58 6.54 -1.60
N LEU A 85 8.36 5.93 -0.70
CA LEU A 85 9.53 5.14 -1.07
C LEU A 85 9.15 3.88 -1.86
N TYR A 86 8.02 3.27 -1.53
CA TYR A 86 7.49 2.13 -2.29
C TYR A 86 7.21 2.49 -3.75
N VAL A 87 6.49 3.59 -3.98
CA VAL A 87 6.18 4.10 -5.34
C VAL A 87 7.45 4.46 -6.10
N LYS A 88 8.38 5.15 -5.44
CA LYS A 88 9.68 5.52 -6.02
C LYS A 88 10.46 4.28 -6.45
N SER A 89 10.66 3.34 -5.53
CA SER A 89 11.44 2.12 -5.80
C SER A 89 10.80 1.24 -6.86
N ALA A 90 9.47 1.13 -6.90
CA ALA A 90 8.76 0.45 -7.97
C ALA A 90 9.03 1.09 -9.34
N SER A 91 8.94 2.42 -9.40
CA SER A 91 9.17 3.16 -10.65
C SER A 91 10.61 3.03 -11.15
N GLU A 92 11.60 3.10 -10.23
CA GLU A 92 13.01 2.89 -10.55
C GLU A 92 13.31 1.46 -10.99
N SER A 93 12.69 0.46 -10.33
CA SER A 93 12.82 -0.94 -10.74
C SER A 93 12.20 -1.17 -12.12
N LEU A 94 11.03 -0.59 -12.40
CA LEU A 94 10.38 -0.63 -13.70
C LEU A 94 11.26 -0.01 -14.80
N LEU A 95 11.84 1.16 -14.55
CA LEU A 95 12.74 1.82 -15.49
C LEU A 95 14.00 0.96 -15.73
N SER A 96 14.55 0.38 -14.67
CA SER A 96 15.70 -0.53 -14.75
C SER A 96 15.42 -1.72 -15.65
N VAL A 97 14.27 -2.40 -15.51
CA VAL A 97 13.95 -3.55 -16.38
C VAL A 97 13.61 -3.14 -17.80
N LYS A 98 12.95 -2.00 -18.01
CA LYS A 98 12.70 -1.44 -19.35
C LYS A 98 14.00 -1.17 -20.12
N ASN A 99 15.04 -0.69 -19.42
CA ASN A 99 16.34 -0.42 -20.04
C ASN A 99 17.13 -1.68 -20.41
N HIS A 100 16.96 -2.78 -19.66
CA HIS A 100 17.67 -4.04 -19.91
C HIS A 100 16.90 -5.00 -20.84
N HIS A 101 15.59 -4.81 -20.96
CA HIS A 101 14.67 -5.67 -21.72
C HIS A 101 13.69 -4.80 -22.52
N SER A 102 14.21 -4.03 -23.47
CA SER A 102 13.45 -3.04 -24.24
C SER A 102 12.49 -3.69 -25.26
N GLU A 103 12.69 -4.95 -25.58
CA GLU A 103 11.81 -5.78 -26.40
C GLU A 103 10.50 -6.15 -25.69
N ILE A 104 10.45 -6.04 -24.35
CA ILE A 104 9.30 -6.44 -23.54
C ILE A 104 8.44 -5.20 -23.22
N ARG A 105 7.13 -5.30 -23.46
CA ARG A 105 6.15 -4.30 -23.01
C ARG A 105 5.90 -4.43 -21.51
N TRP A 106 6.57 -3.60 -20.72
CA TRP A 106 6.48 -3.63 -19.25
C TRP A 106 5.35 -2.76 -18.67
N SER A 107 4.64 -3.35 -17.71
CA SER A 107 3.62 -2.72 -16.88
C SER A 107 3.92 -2.93 -15.40
N TYR A 108 3.17 -2.32 -14.49
CA TYR A 108 3.30 -2.64 -13.06
C TYR A 108 2.01 -2.52 -12.27
N VAL A 109 1.95 -3.27 -11.17
CA VAL A 109 0.88 -3.28 -10.18
C VAL A 109 1.51 -3.27 -8.80
N LEU A 110 0.96 -2.49 -7.88
CA LEU A 110 1.41 -2.40 -6.49
C LEU A 110 0.29 -2.87 -5.58
N ALA A 111 0.55 -3.82 -4.71
CA ALA A 111 -0.43 -4.31 -3.75
C ALA A 111 0.14 -4.26 -2.33
N GLY A 112 -0.72 -4.37 -1.34
CA GLY A 112 -0.29 -4.54 0.03
C GLY A 112 -1.33 -4.11 1.05
N ASP A 113 -0.98 -4.37 2.30
CA ASP A 113 -1.60 -3.76 3.47
C ASP A 113 -0.87 -2.44 3.73
N LEU A 114 -1.56 -1.33 3.53
CA LEU A 114 -0.99 -0.01 3.72
C LEU A 114 -1.22 0.54 5.13
N ASN A 115 -1.96 -0.17 5.99
CA ASN A 115 -2.40 0.33 7.29
C ASN A 115 -2.96 1.77 7.20
N THR A 116 -3.63 2.07 6.10
CA THR A 116 -4.05 3.41 5.70
C THR A 116 -5.51 3.33 5.29
N THR A 117 -6.38 4.11 5.92
CA THR A 117 -7.77 4.28 5.48
C THR A 117 -7.88 5.29 4.33
N PRO A 118 -8.98 5.31 3.56
CA PRO A 118 -9.19 6.36 2.56
C PRO A 118 -9.13 7.79 3.14
N THR A 119 -9.44 7.96 4.43
CA THR A 119 -9.35 9.22 5.17
C THR A 119 -7.96 9.54 5.72
N ASP A 120 -7.07 8.55 5.85
CA ASP A 120 -5.69 8.75 6.31
C ASP A 120 -4.90 9.55 5.26
N PRO A 121 -4.04 10.51 5.65
CA PRO A 121 -3.27 11.37 4.74
C PRO A 121 -2.38 10.63 3.73
N THR A 122 -2.02 9.37 3.98
CA THR A 122 -1.21 8.55 3.08
C THR A 122 -1.98 8.22 1.79
N TYR A 123 -3.26 7.87 1.87
CA TYR A 123 -4.07 7.53 0.70
C TYR A 123 -4.16 8.66 -0.35
N PRO A 124 -4.59 9.89 -0.02
CA PRO A 124 -4.63 10.99 -0.98
C PRO A 124 -3.24 11.37 -1.48
N SER A 125 -2.19 11.22 -0.65
CA SER A 125 -0.82 11.48 -1.08
C SER A 125 -0.33 10.52 -2.17
N LEU A 126 -0.65 9.22 -2.07
CA LEU A 126 -0.29 8.22 -3.07
C LEU A 126 -1.16 8.31 -4.33
N THR A 127 -2.42 8.74 -4.18
CA THR A 127 -3.39 8.85 -5.29
C THR A 127 -3.39 10.20 -5.99
N GLY A 128 -2.57 11.15 -5.52
CA GLY A 128 -2.49 12.50 -6.10
C GLY A 128 -3.67 13.42 -5.73
N ASN A 129 -4.49 13.03 -4.78
CA ASN A 129 -5.56 13.87 -4.24
C ASN A 129 -4.97 14.97 -3.31
N PRO A 130 -5.65 16.13 -3.18
CA PRO A 130 -5.22 17.17 -2.26
C PRO A 130 -5.35 16.70 -0.80
N LEU A 131 -4.44 17.17 0.05
CA LEU A 131 -4.57 17.02 1.50
C LEU A 131 -5.47 18.11 2.05
N THR A 132 -6.23 17.76 3.08
CA THR A 132 -6.93 18.74 3.91
C THR A 132 -5.96 19.35 4.92
N PRO A 133 -6.22 20.57 5.45
CA PRO A 133 -5.37 21.17 6.48
C PRO A 133 -5.19 20.31 7.72
N ILE A 134 -6.22 19.54 8.11
CA ILE A 134 -6.15 18.62 9.25
C ILE A 134 -5.20 17.43 8.97
N GLN A 135 -5.25 16.87 7.76
CA GLN A 135 -4.34 15.82 7.32
C GLN A 135 -2.89 16.31 7.29
N GLU A 136 -2.65 17.52 6.77
CA GLU A 136 -1.32 18.14 6.80
C GLU A 136 -0.81 18.34 8.23
N ALA A 137 -1.67 18.82 9.14
CA ALA A 137 -1.32 18.98 10.54
C ALA A 137 -0.92 17.64 11.21
N TRP A 138 -1.66 16.56 10.96
CA TRP A 138 -1.34 15.23 11.49
C TRP A 138 -0.03 14.67 10.95
N LEU A 139 0.26 14.88 9.66
CA LEU A 139 1.55 14.51 9.08
C LEU A 139 2.71 15.27 9.74
N GLU A 140 2.59 16.59 9.89
CA GLU A 140 3.66 17.40 10.51
C GLU A 140 3.82 17.08 12.00
N TRP A 141 2.73 16.81 12.71
CA TRP A 141 2.77 16.40 14.11
C TRP A 141 3.45 15.04 14.29
N SER A 142 3.14 14.07 13.42
CA SER A 142 3.70 12.71 13.45
C SER A 142 5.06 12.59 12.78
N ARG A 143 5.62 13.67 12.22
CA ARG A 143 7.00 13.74 11.71
C ARG A 143 8.04 13.69 12.84
N ARG A 144 8.07 12.56 13.55
CA ARG A 144 8.89 12.25 14.73
C ARG A 144 8.68 10.78 15.12
N GLU A 145 9.53 10.27 16.00
CA GLU A 145 9.26 8.99 16.68
C GLU A 145 8.01 9.11 17.58
N ILE A 146 7.13 8.11 17.49
CA ILE A 146 5.97 7.94 18.39
C ILE A 146 6.28 6.78 19.34
N THR A 147 6.38 7.07 20.64
CA THR A 147 6.76 6.05 21.63
C THR A 147 5.58 5.21 22.12
N GLU A 148 5.85 4.01 22.64
CA GLU A 148 4.81 3.06 23.04
C GLU A 148 3.86 3.54 24.15
N GLY A 149 4.27 4.53 24.94
CA GLY A 149 3.48 5.09 26.04
C GLY A 149 2.60 6.28 25.67
N GLU A 150 2.63 6.76 24.43
CA GLU A 150 1.76 7.86 24.00
C GLU A 150 0.35 7.34 23.72
N GLU A 151 -0.66 7.98 24.33
CA GLU A 151 -2.07 7.59 24.19
C GLU A 151 -2.50 7.54 22.72
N MET A 152 -3.39 6.59 22.42
CA MET A 152 -4.00 6.43 21.09
C MET A 152 -5.00 7.57 20.88
N ILE A 153 -4.64 8.51 20.00
CA ILE A 153 -5.46 9.68 19.68
C ILE A 153 -6.31 9.46 18.42
N GLU A 154 -6.06 8.36 17.67
CA GLU A 154 -6.75 8.10 16.40
C GLU A 154 -8.14 7.46 16.62
N GLY A 155 -9.13 7.95 15.89
CA GLY A 155 -10.49 7.39 15.87
C GLY A 155 -11.50 8.11 16.77
N ASP A 156 -11.09 9.14 17.52
CA ASP A 156 -12.01 10.02 18.22
C ASP A 156 -12.57 11.07 17.22
N PRO A 157 -13.86 11.00 16.85
CA PRO A 157 -14.47 11.97 15.93
C PRO A 157 -14.47 13.41 16.48
N ASP A 158 -14.26 13.60 17.78
CA ASP A 158 -14.17 14.91 18.41
C ASP A 158 -12.77 15.53 18.28
N ILE A 159 -11.75 14.78 17.85
CA ILE A 159 -10.38 15.27 17.68
C ILE A 159 -10.17 15.80 16.27
N THR A 160 -10.43 17.09 16.09
CA THR A 160 -10.30 17.80 14.81
C THR A 160 -8.91 18.40 14.56
N ALA A 161 -7.93 18.13 15.42
CA ALA A 161 -6.55 18.58 15.25
C ALA A 161 -5.59 17.77 16.14
N PRO A 162 -4.32 17.58 15.71
CA PRO A 162 -3.31 17.02 16.59
C PRO A 162 -3.03 17.93 17.80
N PRO A 163 -2.59 17.37 18.93
CA PRO A 163 -2.08 18.19 20.04
C PRO A 163 -0.81 18.95 19.63
N PRO A 164 -0.37 19.96 20.40
CA PRO A 164 0.89 20.64 20.13
C PRO A 164 2.06 19.64 20.05
N LYS A 165 2.89 19.77 19.01
CA LYS A 165 4.10 18.94 18.87
C LYS A 165 5.07 19.25 20.03
N PRO A 166 5.67 18.24 20.69
CA PRO A 166 6.62 18.49 21.76
C PRO A 166 7.80 19.36 21.28
N SER A 167 8.17 20.38 22.06
CA SER A 167 9.14 21.40 21.65
C SER A 167 10.59 20.90 21.55
N ASN A 168 10.87 19.71 22.06
CA ASN A 168 12.20 19.08 22.06
C ASN A 168 12.47 18.20 20.82
N ILE A 169 11.52 18.11 19.88
CA ILE A 169 11.66 17.30 18.67
C ILE A 169 12.49 18.06 17.63
N ASP A 170 13.63 17.50 17.25
CA ASP A 170 14.40 17.92 16.08
C ASP A 170 14.06 17.01 14.89
N ASP A 171 13.28 17.54 13.96
CA ASP A 171 12.86 16.84 12.74
C ASP A 171 13.58 17.38 11.48
N THR A 172 14.59 18.23 11.63
CA THR A 172 15.25 18.91 10.51
C THR A 172 15.97 17.97 9.53
N LYS A 173 16.25 16.74 9.97
CA LYS A 173 16.88 15.68 9.18
C LYS A 173 15.87 14.83 8.40
N LEU A 174 14.58 14.95 8.71
CA LEU A 174 13.51 14.21 8.06
C LEU A 174 13.02 14.99 6.84
N ALA A 175 12.66 14.29 5.77
CA ALA A 175 12.04 14.92 4.60
C ALA A 175 10.74 15.64 5.01
N THR A 176 10.48 16.80 4.43
CA THR A 176 9.20 17.49 4.61
C THR A 176 8.07 16.71 3.93
N VAL A 177 6.82 16.95 4.35
CA VAL A 177 5.64 16.35 3.70
C VAL A 177 5.59 16.69 2.21
N ASP A 178 5.94 17.92 1.85
CA ASP A 178 5.99 18.36 0.46
C ASP A 178 7.06 17.63 -0.35
N GLU A 179 8.24 17.37 0.21
CA GLU A 179 9.28 16.57 -0.45
C GLU A 179 8.81 15.15 -0.70
N LEU A 180 8.15 14.51 0.28
CA LEU A 180 7.57 13.17 0.11
C LEU A 180 6.50 13.13 -0.97
N ARG A 181 5.58 14.09 -0.98
CA ARG A 181 4.53 14.16 -2.01
C ARG A 181 5.09 14.46 -3.40
N LYS A 182 6.15 15.27 -3.50
CA LYS A 182 6.89 15.49 -4.76
C LYS A 182 7.53 14.22 -5.29
N ILE A 183 7.94 13.28 -4.43
CA ILE A 183 8.41 11.97 -4.87
C ILE A 183 7.31 11.28 -5.68
N VAL A 184 6.10 11.16 -5.15
CA VAL A 184 4.98 10.52 -5.88
C VAL A 184 4.63 11.29 -7.15
N ALA A 185 4.55 12.63 -7.08
CA ALA A 185 4.21 13.47 -8.22
C ALA A 185 5.27 13.47 -9.35
N SER A 186 6.53 13.21 -9.03
CA SER A 186 7.60 13.01 -10.04
C SER A 186 7.56 11.61 -10.69
N HIS A 187 6.73 10.73 -10.16
CA HIS A 187 6.40 9.43 -10.71
C HIS A 187 4.92 9.42 -11.14
N SER A 188 4.32 8.24 -11.31
CA SER A 188 2.88 8.15 -11.54
C SER A 188 2.13 8.12 -10.21
N SER A 189 1.13 8.96 -10.04
CA SER A 189 0.13 8.76 -8.99
C SER A 189 -0.54 7.41 -9.17
N LEU A 190 -1.06 6.88 -8.07
CA LEU A 190 -1.72 5.59 -8.06
C LEU A 190 -3.24 5.74 -8.19
N GLN A 191 -3.87 4.75 -8.79
CA GLN A 191 -5.31 4.57 -8.79
C GLN A 191 -5.62 3.21 -8.18
N SER A 192 -6.41 3.20 -7.10
CA SER A 192 -6.88 1.95 -6.52
C SER A 192 -7.83 1.27 -7.48
N VAL A 193 -7.67 -0.03 -7.63
CA VAL A 193 -8.53 -0.88 -8.44
C VAL A 193 -9.92 -1.01 -7.82
N TYR A 194 -10.03 -0.88 -6.49
CA TYR A 194 -11.28 -0.96 -5.75
C TYR A 194 -11.96 0.40 -5.53
N ASN A 195 -11.43 1.51 -6.05
CA ASN A 195 -12.06 2.84 -5.92
C ASN A 195 -13.37 3.01 -6.70
N ARG A 196 -13.80 1.97 -7.44
CA ARG A 196 -15.08 1.89 -8.15
C ARG A 196 -15.97 0.80 -7.57
N TYR A 197 -15.76 0.42 -6.31
CA TYR A 197 -16.47 -0.70 -5.73
C TYR A 197 -18.00 -0.52 -5.69
N GLY A 198 -18.47 0.73 -5.74
CA GLY A 198 -19.90 1.07 -5.88
C GLY A 198 -20.56 0.53 -7.16
N GLU A 199 -19.79 0.14 -8.19
CA GLU A 199 -20.30 -0.56 -9.38
C GLU A 199 -20.72 -2.01 -9.06
N ILE A 200 -20.18 -2.59 -7.98
CA ILE A 200 -20.47 -3.94 -7.50
C ILE A 200 -21.48 -3.88 -6.35
N ASP A 201 -21.24 -2.97 -5.40
CA ASP A 201 -22.06 -2.81 -4.21
C ASP A 201 -22.11 -1.33 -3.79
N ALA A 202 -23.19 -0.64 -4.16
CA ALA A 202 -23.38 0.77 -3.87
C ALA A 202 -23.62 1.08 -2.37
N GLU A 203 -23.91 0.07 -1.55
CA GLU A 203 -24.14 0.24 -0.10
C GLU A 203 -22.85 0.04 0.72
N ASP A 204 -21.86 -0.63 0.15
CA ASP A 204 -20.57 -0.93 0.78
C ASP A 204 -19.46 -0.03 0.23
N ILE A 205 -19.69 1.27 0.22
CA ILE A 205 -18.68 2.26 -0.20
C ILE A 205 -18.42 3.32 0.86
N GLN A 206 -17.22 3.91 0.77
CA GLN A 206 -16.81 5.08 1.54
C GLN A 206 -16.09 6.11 0.64
N GLN A 207 -15.28 6.98 1.25
CA GLN A 207 -14.54 8.02 0.53
C GLN A 207 -13.76 7.44 -0.65
N TYR A 208 -13.76 8.18 -1.77
CA TYR A 208 -13.13 7.79 -3.04
C TYR A 208 -13.73 6.54 -3.72
N GLY A 209 -14.87 6.03 -3.26
CA GLY A 209 -15.55 4.87 -3.85
C GLY A 209 -14.93 3.53 -3.47
N GLU A 210 -14.05 3.54 -2.47
CA GLU A 210 -13.45 2.34 -1.86
C GLU A 210 -14.49 1.55 -1.06
N PRO A 211 -14.30 0.22 -0.87
CA PRO A 211 -15.12 -0.58 0.03
C PRO A 211 -15.01 -0.06 1.47
N LYS A 212 -15.97 -0.34 2.35
CA LYS A 212 -15.87 0.07 3.76
C LYS A 212 -14.80 -0.72 4.52
N PHE A 213 -14.68 -2.02 4.22
CA PHE A 213 -13.87 -2.93 4.99
C PHE A 213 -13.02 -3.84 4.11
N THR A 214 -11.72 -3.84 4.36
CA THR A 214 -10.81 -4.93 3.96
C THR A 214 -10.22 -5.62 5.17
N HIS A 215 -10.24 -4.96 6.33
CA HIS A 215 -9.97 -5.50 7.65
C HIS A 215 -11.23 -5.35 8.52
N TYR A 216 -11.64 -6.41 9.20
CA TYR A 216 -12.83 -6.43 10.05
C TYR A 216 -12.55 -7.08 11.40
N GLY A 217 -11.59 -6.53 12.14
CA GLY A 217 -11.22 -7.01 13.47
C GLY A 217 -12.21 -6.63 14.59
N THR A 218 -11.91 -7.13 15.78
CA THR A 218 -12.69 -6.82 17.00
C THR A 218 -12.61 -5.33 17.37
N TYR A 219 -11.40 -4.76 17.31
CA TYR A 219 -11.11 -3.40 17.78
C TYR A 219 -11.09 -2.34 16.67
N PHE A 220 -10.85 -2.76 15.42
CA PHE A 220 -10.75 -1.86 14.28
C PHE A 220 -11.42 -2.50 13.07
N LYS A 221 -12.13 -1.69 12.29
CA LYS A 221 -12.78 -2.09 11.04
C LYS A 221 -12.52 -0.97 10.03
N GLY A 222 -12.05 -1.32 8.84
CA GLY A 222 -11.76 -0.34 7.81
C GLY A 222 -11.06 -0.93 6.61
N THR A 223 -10.86 -0.11 5.58
CA THR A 223 -10.09 -0.47 4.39
C THR A 223 -8.64 -0.10 4.60
N LEU A 224 -7.77 -1.11 4.60
CA LEU A 224 -6.32 -0.99 4.78
C LEU A 224 -5.55 -1.60 3.61
N ASP A 225 -6.18 -2.50 2.86
CA ASP A 225 -5.58 -3.28 1.79
C ASP A 225 -5.95 -2.68 0.44
N TYR A 226 -4.97 -2.64 -0.48
CA TYR A 226 -5.18 -2.05 -1.80
C TYR A 226 -4.46 -2.83 -2.89
N ILE A 227 -5.02 -2.74 -4.09
CA ILE A 227 -4.34 -3.06 -5.35
C ILE A 227 -4.35 -1.77 -6.18
N PHE A 228 -3.18 -1.24 -6.48
CA PHE A 228 -2.97 0.01 -7.19
C PHE A 228 -2.38 -0.23 -8.58
N LEU A 229 -2.89 0.55 -9.54
CA LEU A 229 -2.30 0.74 -10.86
C LEU A 229 -1.73 2.17 -10.97
N PRO A 230 -0.67 2.39 -11.75
CA PRO A 230 -0.31 3.75 -12.18
C PRO A 230 -1.48 4.42 -12.92
N ALA A 231 -1.79 5.68 -12.58
CA ALA A 231 -2.82 6.47 -13.26
C ALA A 231 -2.55 6.63 -14.77
N ASN A 232 -1.28 6.74 -15.17
CA ASN A 232 -0.83 6.81 -16.57
C ASN A 232 -0.31 5.46 -17.08
N GLY A 233 -0.86 4.37 -16.54
CA GLY A 233 -0.49 3.00 -16.86
C GLY A 233 -1.02 2.48 -18.18
N ASN A 234 -0.55 1.29 -18.53
CA ASN A 234 -1.04 0.47 -19.65
C ASN A 234 -1.78 -0.79 -19.18
N LEU A 235 -2.29 -0.78 -17.95
CA LEU A 235 -3.14 -1.83 -17.38
C LEU A 235 -4.50 -1.25 -17.02
N GLU A 236 -5.55 -2.03 -17.25
CA GLU A 236 -6.89 -1.75 -16.75
C GLU A 236 -7.44 -2.94 -15.97
N CYS A 237 -8.31 -2.65 -15.01
CA CYS A 237 -9.08 -3.69 -14.32
C CYS A 237 -10.41 -3.93 -15.04
N ARG A 238 -10.63 -5.17 -15.50
CA ARG A 238 -11.88 -5.61 -16.17
C ARG A 238 -12.82 -6.42 -15.29
N GLY A 239 -12.33 -6.90 -14.16
CA GLY A 239 -13.12 -7.71 -13.24
C GLY A 239 -12.64 -7.51 -11.82
N LEU A 240 -13.59 -7.40 -10.89
CA LEU A 240 -13.36 -7.24 -9.47
C LEU A 240 -14.14 -8.32 -8.73
N SER A 241 -13.49 -8.98 -7.76
CA SER A 241 -14.20 -9.88 -6.87
C SER A 241 -15.00 -9.07 -5.85
N PRO A 242 -16.30 -9.37 -5.66
CA PRO A 242 -17.06 -8.87 -4.52
C PRO A 242 -16.40 -9.30 -3.20
N LEU A 243 -16.52 -8.45 -2.19
CA LEU A 243 -16.12 -8.72 -0.81
C LEU A 243 -17.30 -9.33 -0.02
N PRO A 244 -17.02 -10.06 1.08
CA PRO A 244 -18.07 -10.55 1.97
C PRO A 244 -18.96 -9.42 2.49
N LYS A 245 -20.25 -9.67 2.64
CA LYS A 245 -21.16 -8.70 3.26
C LYS A 245 -20.81 -8.54 4.75
N GLU A 246 -21.06 -7.36 5.30
CA GLU A 246 -20.77 -7.07 6.72
C GLU A 246 -21.40 -8.11 7.67
N ALA A 247 -22.65 -8.53 7.42
CA ALA A 247 -23.33 -9.55 8.21
C ALA A 247 -22.62 -10.94 8.22
N GLU A 248 -21.78 -11.23 7.22
CA GLU A 248 -20.97 -12.46 7.17
C GLU A 248 -19.68 -12.33 7.99
N MET A 249 -19.26 -11.10 8.29
CA MET A 249 -18.06 -10.78 9.05
C MET A 249 -18.34 -10.51 10.53
N GLU A 250 -19.60 -10.31 10.92
CA GLU A 250 -19.99 -10.11 12.32
C GLU A 250 -19.75 -11.36 13.21
N PRO A 251 -19.40 -11.17 14.50
CA PRO A 251 -19.13 -9.89 15.18
C PRO A 251 -17.73 -9.31 14.90
N GLY A 252 -16.90 -10.05 14.17
CA GLY A 252 -15.51 -9.75 13.87
C GLY A 252 -14.81 -10.94 13.23
N LEU A 253 -13.71 -10.65 12.56
CA LEU A 253 -12.78 -11.60 11.99
C LEU A 253 -11.50 -11.69 12.85
N PRO A 254 -10.76 -12.82 12.81
CA PRO A 254 -11.13 -14.09 12.17
C PRO A 254 -12.30 -14.78 12.88
N ASN A 255 -12.98 -15.68 12.18
CA ASN A 255 -14.08 -16.48 12.72
C ASN A 255 -14.06 -17.93 12.18
N ALA A 256 -15.14 -18.70 12.39
CA ALA A 256 -15.21 -20.10 11.96
C ALA A 256 -15.21 -20.30 10.43
N VAL A 257 -15.49 -19.24 9.66
CA VAL A 257 -15.56 -19.24 8.19
C VAL A 257 -14.30 -18.59 7.59
N PHE A 258 -13.82 -17.50 8.19
CA PHE A 258 -12.69 -16.72 7.72
C PHE A 258 -11.49 -16.87 8.66
N GLY A 259 -10.39 -17.42 8.15
CA GLY A 259 -9.16 -17.66 8.93
C GLY A 259 -8.24 -16.44 9.11
N SER A 260 -8.67 -15.26 8.69
CA SER A 260 -7.93 -13.99 8.70
C SER A 260 -8.87 -12.87 9.14
N ASP A 261 -8.33 -11.84 9.79
CA ASP A 261 -9.01 -10.57 10.10
C ASP A 261 -9.13 -9.64 8.89
N HIS A 262 -8.33 -9.88 7.85
CA HIS A 262 -8.47 -9.26 6.52
C HIS A 262 -9.21 -10.15 5.52
N VAL A 263 -9.90 -9.52 4.56
CA VAL A 263 -10.53 -10.19 3.40
C VAL A 263 -9.66 -10.07 2.14
N PRO A 264 -9.60 -11.12 1.30
CA PRO A 264 -8.74 -11.12 0.13
C PRO A 264 -9.30 -10.20 -0.97
N LEU A 265 -8.43 -9.32 -1.50
CA LEU A 265 -8.70 -8.56 -2.72
C LEU A 265 -8.33 -9.39 -3.96
N CYS A 266 -9.18 -9.36 -4.98
CA CYS A 266 -8.93 -10.07 -6.23
C CYS A 266 -9.48 -9.28 -7.42
N CYS A 267 -8.63 -9.11 -8.44
CA CYS A 267 -9.00 -8.42 -9.67
C CYS A 267 -8.46 -9.16 -10.91
N GLN A 268 -9.08 -8.86 -12.05
CA GLN A 268 -8.64 -9.29 -13.37
C GLN A 268 -8.08 -8.08 -14.11
N LEU A 269 -6.78 -8.10 -14.38
CA LEU A 269 -6.06 -7.05 -15.09
C LEU A 269 -5.86 -7.41 -16.56
N HIS A 270 -5.97 -6.41 -17.42
CA HIS A 270 -5.73 -6.51 -18.86
C HIS A 270 -4.77 -5.43 -19.31
N LEU A 271 -3.88 -5.78 -20.24
CA LEU A 271 -3.09 -4.78 -20.94
C LEU A 271 -3.98 -3.98 -21.88
N LEU A 272 -3.81 -2.67 -21.84
CA LEU A 272 -4.38 -1.78 -22.85
C LEU A 272 -3.66 -2.02 -24.17
N GLU A 273 -4.40 -2.06 -25.28
CA GLU A 273 -3.84 -2.19 -26.62
C GLU A 273 -2.90 -1.02 -26.95
#